data_AF-A0A3D3IY66-F1
#
_entry.id   AF-A0A3D3IY66-F1
#
_cell.length_a   1.000
_cell.length_b   1.000
_cell.length_c   1.000
_cell.angle_alpha   90.00
_cell.angle_beta   90.00
_cell.angle_gamma   90.00
#
_symmetry.space_group_name_H-M   'P 1'
#
loop_
_entity.id
_entity.type
_entity.pdbx_description
1 polymer ?
#
loop_
_entity_poly.entity_id
_entity_poly.type
_entity_poly.pdbx_seq_one_letter_code
_entity_poly.pdbx_strand_id
1 'polypeptide(L)'
;MAKSRQNTRLKPRWHAPGLEDVAEDAQPRRCAAEGCSEAGEYPAPRARDSLREYQWLCLDHVKAYNAKWDFLKGMNAAQIEAFVRESTVGDRPTRPLGIPRNYEEMLRAKVLRDFGGYNLGPVDADESAYRAGFTPDQVRAF
;
A
#
# COMPACT_ATOMS: atom_id res chain seq x y z
N MET A 1 41.22 23.86 -36.12
CA MET A 1 39.90 24.40 -35.70
C MET A 1 39.08 23.25 -35.13
N ALA A 2 38.89 23.22 -33.80
CA ALA A 2 38.24 22.13 -33.09
C ALA A 2 36.71 22.17 -33.27
N LYS A 3 36.10 21.06 -33.68
CA LYS A 3 34.63 20.94 -33.83
C LYS A 3 34.00 20.83 -32.44
N SER A 4 33.21 21.84 -32.09
CA SER A 4 32.42 21.92 -30.85
C SER A 4 31.53 20.69 -30.69
N ARG A 5 31.73 19.93 -29.61
CA ARG A 5 30.83 18.84 -29.21
C ARG A 5 29.58 19.50 -28.62
N GLN A 6 28.50 19.52 -29.37
CA GLN A 6 27.20 19.91 -28.83
C GLN A 6 26.81 18.90 -27.75
N ASN A 7 26.76 19.37 -26.50
CA ASN A 7 26.31 18.58 -25.35
C ASN A 7 24.78 18.48 -25.42
N THR A 8 24.28 17.39 -26.00
CA THR A 8 22.86 17.04 -25.96
C THR A 8 22.51 16.68 -24.52
N ARG A 9 21.92 17.63 -23.80
CA ARG A 9 21.39 17.43 -22.46
C ARG A 9 20.21 16.44 -22.58
N LEU A 10 20.49 15.15 -22.49
CA LEU A 10 19.50 14.09 -22.52
C LEU A 10 18.52 14.33 -21.35
N LYS A 11 17.24 14.51 -21.68
CA LYS A 11 16.17 14.71 -20.69
C LYS A 11 16.08 13.46 -19.81
N PRO A 12 15.88 13.58 -18.49
CA PRO A 12 15.79 12.43 -17.61
C PRO A 12 14.59 11.55 -17.98
N ARG A 13 14.78 10.23 -17.87
CA ARG A 13 13.87 9.17 -18.33
C ARG A 13 12.53 9.07 -17.56
N TRP A 14 12.24 10.02 -16.68
CA TRP A 14 10.97 10.12 -15.93
C TRP A 14 9.86 10.80 -16.73
N HIS A 15 10.17 11.43 -17.87
CA HIS A 15 9.16 11.89 -18.81
C HIS A 15 8.69 10.71 -19.65
N ALA A 16 7.58 10.09 -19.27
CA ALA A 16 6.88 9.14 -20.12
C ALA A 16 6.37 9.90 -21.37
N PRO A 17 6.73 9.48 -22.60
CA PRO A 17 6.17 10.09 -23.80
C PRO A 17 4.68 9.74 -23.86
N GLY A 18 3.82 10.76 -23.81
CA GLY A 18 2.35 10.60 -23.86
C GLY A 18 1.58 11.10 -22.63
N LEU A 19 2.20 11.84 -21.71
CA LEU A 19 1.50 12.57 -20.64
C LEU A 19 1.51 14.08 -20.90
N GLU A 20 1.28 14.49 -22.15
CA GLU A 20 1.30 15.92 -22.52
C GLU A 20 -0.08 16.44 -22.95
N ASP A 21 -1.07 15.58 -23.22
CA ASP A 21 -2.31 16.02 -23.88
C ASP A 21 -3.59 15.40 -23.27
N VAL A 22 -4.06 15.89 -22.11
CA VAL A 22 -5.50 15.76 -21.76
C VAL A 22 -5.98 16.95 -20.94
N ALA A 23 -6.12 18.14 -21.55
CA ALA A 23 -6.89 19.22 -20.94
C ALA A 23 -7.34 20.30 -21.94
N GLU A 24 -7.89 19.96 -23.12
CA GLU A 24 -8.31 20.99 -24.09
C GLU A 24 -9.83 21.21 -24.24
N ASP A 25 -10.70 20.50 -23.50
CA ASP A 25 -12.16 20.64 -23.64
C ASP A 25 -12.93 20.82 -22.32
N ALA A 26 -12.37 21.55 -21.36
CA ALA A 26 -13.13 21.94 -20.17
C ALA A 26 -13.84 23.27 -20.43
N GLN A 27 -15.14 23.23 -20.80
CA GLN A 27 -16.01 24.40 -20.69
C GLN A 27 -15.81 25.05 -19.31
N PRO A 28 -15.83 26.39 -19.18
CA PRO A 28 -15.62 27.07 -17.91
C PRO A 28 -16.70 26.64 -16.93
N ARG A 29 -16.38 25.64 -16.10
CA ARG A 29 -17.29 25.14 -15.08
C ARG A 29 -17.24 26.10 -13.90
N ARG A 30 -18.39 26.37 -13.32
CA ARG A 30 -18.45 27.08 -12.03
C ARG A 30 -18.14 26.12 -10.90
N CYS A 31 -17.61 26.65 -9.80
CA CYS A 31 -17.43 25.90 -8.57
C CYS A 31 -18.77 25.28 -8.12
N ALA A 32 -18.77 24.01 -7.74
CA ALA A 32 -19.94 23.29 -7.24
C ALA A 32 -20.28 23.62 -5.77
N ALA A 33 -19.51 24.48 -5.11
CA ALA A 33 -19.76 24.87 -3.72
C ALA A 33 -20.91 25.89 -3.62
N GLU A 34 -21.72 25.75 -2.56
CA GLU A 34 -22.85 26.63 -2.27
C GLU A 34 -22.41 28.11 -2.21
N GLY A 35 -22.98 28.96 -3.07
CA GLY A 35 -22.72 30.39 -3.09
C GLY A 35 -21.38 30.83 -3.70
N CYS A 36 -20.61 29.93 -4.31
CA CYS A 36 -19.35 30.27 -4.96
C CYS A 36 -19.52 30.50 -6.47
N SER A 37 -19.09 31.65 -6.97
CA SER A 37 -19.15 31.98 -8.41
C SER A 37 -17.81 31.85 -9.16
N GLU A 38 -16.77 31.35 -8.49
CA GLU A 38 -15.43 31.19 -9.06
C GLU A 38 -15.35 30.04 -10.09
N ALA A 39 -14.25 30.03 -10.86
CA ALA A 39 -13.95 28.97 -11.81
C ALA A 39 -13.62 27.64 -11.08
N GLY A 40 -14.29 26.58 -11.49
CA GLY A 40 -14.07 25.21 -11.02
C GLY A 40 -13.06 24.50 -11.91
N GLU A 41 -11.78 24.68 -11.64
CA GLU A 41 -10.68 24.09 -12.42
C GLU A 41 -10.24 22.73 -11.89
N TYR A 42 -10.53 22.44 -10.62
CA TYR A 42 -9.99 21.27 -9.91
C TYR A 42 -11.08 20.22 -9.66
N PRO A 43 -10.91 18.98 -10.16
CA PRO A 43 -11.84 17.90 -9.87
C PRO A 43 -11.58 17.28 -8.49
N ALA A 44 -12.65 17.03 -7.75
CA ALA A 44 -12.65 16.27 -6.50
C ALA A 44 -13.69 15.14 -6.57
N PRO A 45 -13.43 13.94 -6.03
CA PRO A 45 -14.43 12.86 -5.98
C PRO A 45 -15.60 13.29 -5.09
N ARG A 46 -16.84 12.89 -5.40
CA ARG A 46 -18.03 13.31 -4.63
C ARG A 46 -18.16 12.66 -3.26
N ALA A 47 -17.83 11.38 -3.18
CA ALA A 47 -17.99 10.57 -1.97
C ALA A 47 -16.96 9.45 -1.96
N ARG A 48 -16.67 8.88 -0.78
CA ARG A 48 -15.70 7.78 -0.66
C ARG A 48 -16.10 6.56 -1.51
N ASP A 49 -17.41 6.30 -1.61
CA ASP A 49 -17.96 5.14 -2.30
C ASP A 49 -18.09 5.40 -3.81
N SER A 50 -18.08 6.67 -4.23
CA SER A 50 -18.19 7.12 -5.63
C SER A 50 -16.93 7.86 -6.09
N LEU A 51 -15.78 7.19 -6.04
CA LEU A 51 -14.47 7.75 -6.46
C LEU A 51 -14.40 8.14 -7.95
N ARG A 52 -15.31 7.61 -8.78
CA ARG A 52 -15.37 7.88 -10.23
C ARG A 52 -16.27 9.07 -10.59
N GLU A 53 -17.05 9.57 -9.63
CA GLU A 53 -17.89 10.74 -9.82
C GLU A 53 -17.16 11.97 -9.31
N TYR A 54 -16.89 12.91 -10.22
CA TYR A 54 -16.14 14.12 -9.90
C TYR A 54 -17.04 15.35 -9.85
N GLN A 55 -16.78 16.22 -8.89
CA GLN A 55 -17.28 17.59 -8.82
C GLN A 55 -16.14 18.57 -9.04
N TRP A 56 -16.43 19.72 -9.66
CA TRP A 56 -15.45 20.73 -10.00
C TRP A 56 -15.49 21.85 -8.97
N LEU A 57 -14.35 22.18 -8.38
CA LEU A 57 -14.20 23.15 -7.31
C LEU A 57 -13.12 24.18 -7.64
N CYS A 58 -13.21 25.36 -7.04
CA CYS A 58 -12.14 26.36 -7.09
C CYS A 58 -11.04 26.04 -6.07
N LEU A 59 -9.90 26.74 -6.16
CA LEU A 59 -8.72 26.46 -5.34
C LEU A 59 -9.01 26.45 -3.83
N ASP A 60 -9.81 27.40 -3.34
CA ASP A 60 -10.10 27.51 -1.91
C ASP A 60 -11.04 26.42 -1.42
N HIS A 61 -12.05 26.05 -2.22
CA HIS A 61 -12.96 24.98 -1.87
C HIS A 61 -12.32 23.60 -1.97
N VAL A 62 -11.39 23.37 -2.89
CA VAL A 62 -10.62 22.11 -2.96
C VAL A 62 -9.77 21.93 -1.71
N LYS A 63 -9.11 23.00 -1.24
CA LYS A 63 -8.33 22.95 0.01
C LYS A 63 -9.21 22.63 1.20
N ALA A 64 -10.35 23.31 1.32
CA ALA A 64 -11.32 23.04 2.39
C ALA A 64 -11.91 21.62 2.29
N TYR A 65 -12.11 21.11 1.08
CA TYR A 65 -12.58 19.76 0.82
C TYR A 65 -11.55 18.71 1.25
N ASN A 66 -10.30 18.84 0.80
CA ASN A 66 -9.20 17.95 1.15
C ASN A 66 -8.93 17.94 2.66
N ALA A 67 -9.03 19.10 3.32
CA ALA A 67 -8.86 19.20 4.77
C ALA A 67 -9.96 18.46 5.55
N LYS A 68 -11.17 18.34 4.99
CA LYS A 68 -12.30 17.61 5.61
C LYS A 68 -12.36 16.14 5.19
N TRP A 69 -11.54 15.73 4.22
CA TRP A 69 -11.60 14.39 3.65
C TRP A 69 -10.95 13.37 4.58
N ASP A 70 -11.74 12.37 4.97
CA ASP A 70 -11.26 11.22 5.72
C ASP A 70 -11.81 9.95 5.08
N PHE A 71 -10.90 9.14 4.51
CA PHE A 71 -11.23 7.90 3.82
C PHE A 71 -11.71 6.80 4.79
N LEU A 72 -11.19 6.77 6.02
CA LEU A 72 -11.48 5.75 7.02
C LEU A 72 -12.66 6.12 7.92
N LYS A 73 -13.31 7.26 7.66
CA LYS A 73 -14.46 7.73 8.42
C LYS A 73 -15.56 6.68 8.48
N GLY A 74 -15.94 6.30 9.71
CA GLY A 74 -16.99 5.32 9.98
C GLY A 74 -16.56 3.86 9.96
N MET A 75 -15.27 3.57 9.81
CA MET A 75 -14.73 2.21 10.01
C MET A 75 -14.52 1.93 11.50
N ASN A 76 -14.72 0.68 11.92
CA ASN A 76 -14.36 0.23 13.26
C ASN A 76 -12.85 -0.06 13.36
N ALA A 77 -12.33 -0.24 14.58
CA ALA A 77 -10.89 -0.48 14.79
C ALA A 77 -10.37 -1.72 14.03
N ALA A 78 -11.13 -2.82 14.02
CA ALA A 78 -10.73 -4.04 13.31
C ALA A 78 -10.66 -3.86 11.79
N GLN A 79 -11.57 -3.06 11.21
CA GLN A 79 -11.58 -2.70 9.79
C GLN A 79 -10.39 -1.81 9.43
N ILE A 80 -10.04 -0.87 10.31
CA ILE A 80 -8.84 -0.03 10.14
C ILE A 80 -7.58 -0.90 10.17
N GLU A 81 -7.45 -1.81 11.13
CA GLU A 81 -6.31 -2.72 11.21
C GLU A 81 -6.19 -3.63 9.98
N ALA A 82 -7.33 -4.15 9.48
CA ALA A 82 -7.36 -4.95 8.25
C ALA A 82 -6.91 -4.12 7.05
N PHE A 83 -7.43 -2.91 6.89
CA PHE A 83 -7.03 -1.98 5.83
C PHE A 83 -5.53 -1.67 5.88
N VAL A 84 -4.98 -1.35 7.06
CA VAL A 84 -3.55 -1.11 7.24
C VAL A 84 -2.70 -2.32 6.82
N ARG A 85 -3.14 -3.54 7.19
CA ARG A 85 -2.44 -4.78 6.80
C ARG A 85 -2.46 -4.98 5.29
N GLU A 86 -3.57 -4.72 4.62
CA GLU A 86 -3.70 -4.85 3.16
C GLU A 86 -2.90 -3.78 2.42
N SER A 87 -2.96 -2.52 2.86
CA SER A 87 -2.21 -1.42 2.25
C SER A 87 -0.69 -1.54 2.46
N THR A 88 -0.24 -2.30 3.47
CA THR A 88 1.19 -2.63 3.65
C THR A 88 1.76 -3.35 2.41
N VAL A 89 0.95 -4.16 1.72
CA VAL A 89 1.34 -4.86 0.49
C VAL A 89 0.83 -4.14 -0.78
N GLY A 90 0.35 -2.90 -0.63
CA GLY A 90 -0.18 -2.09 -1.73
C GLY A 90 -1.49 -2.59 -2.30
N ASP A 91 -2.39 -3.11 -1.45
CA ASP A 91 -3.71 -3.65 -1.80
C ASP A 91 -3.67 -4.78 -2.86
N ARG A 92 -2.49 -5.37 -3.07
CA ARG A 92 -2.27 -6.48 -3.98
C ARG A 92 -2.29 -7.79 -3.19
N PRO A 93 -3.27 -8.69 -3.39
CA PRO A 93 -3.31 -9.95 -2.67
C PRO A 93 -2.06 -10.77 -2.96
N THR A 94 -1.29 -11.09 -1.92
CA THR A 94 -0.08 -11.92 -2.04
C THR A 94 -0.47 -13.39 -2.08
N ARG A 95 0.01 -14.12 -3.09
CA ARG A 95 -0.08 -15.58 -3.10
C ARG A 95 1.08 -16.16 -2.30
N PRO A 96 0.88 -17.23 -1.51
CA PRO A 96 1.97 -17.91 -0.84
C PRO A 96 2.97 -18.39 -1.90
N LEU A 97 4.25 -18.04 -1.73
CA LEU A 97 5.32 -18.43 -2.65
C LEU A 97 5.59 -19.92 -2.46
N GLY A 98 5.14 -20.77 -3.40
CA GLY A 98 5.62 -22.13 -3.70
C GLY A 98 5.69 -23.18 -2.57
N ILE A 99 5.47 -22.77 -1.33
CA ILE A 99 5.60 -23.59 -0.13
C ILE A 99 4.21 -24.15 0.14
N PRO A 100 4.01 -25.47 -0.02
CA PRO A 100 2.72 -26.07 0.24
C PRO A 100 2.37 -25.88 1.73
N ARG A 101 1.08 -25.77 2.04
CA ARG A 101 0.59 -25.48 3.41
C ARG A 101 1.05 -26.50 4.45
N ASN A 102 1.45 -27.69 4.01
CA ASN A 102 1.99 -28.80 4.80
C ASN A 102 3.53 -28.91 4.69
N TYR A 103 4.24 -27.90 4.20
CA TYR A 103 5.69 -27.96 4.00
C TYR A 103 6.44 -28.29 5.27
N GLU A 104 6.02 -27.74 6.41
CA GLU A 104 6.62 -28.01 7.71
C GLU A 104 6.46 -29.49 8.12
N GLU A 105 5.28 -30.07 7.85
CA GLU A 105 4.98 -31.48 8.09
C GLU A 105 5.76 -32.39 7.12
N MET A 106 5.86 -32.00 5.85
CA MET A 106 6.68 -32.68 4.85
C MET A 106 8.17 -32.63 5.19
N LEU A 107 8.67 -31.51 5.69
CA LEU A 107 10.05 -31.37 6.15
C LEU A 107 10.30 -32.25 7.37
N ARG A 108 9.41 -32.24 8.36
CA ARG A 108 9.50 -33.15 9.53
C ARG A 108 9.51 -34.61 9.10
N ALA A 109 8.60 -35.01 8.20
CA ALA A 109 8.55 -36.37 7.66
C ALA A 109 9.80 -36.74 6.84
N LYS A 110 10.35 -35.79 6.09
CA LYS A 110 11.60 -35.98 5.33
C LYS A 110 12.81 -36.13 6.26
N VAL A 111 12.93 -35.29 7.29
CA VAL A 111 13.99 -35.41 8.30
C VAL A 111 13.89 -36.75 9.03
N LEU A 112 12.68 -37.19 9.40
CA LEU A 112 12.46 -38.50 10.01
C LEU A 112 12.86 -39.65 9.08
N ARG A 113 12.58 -39.55 7.77
CA ARG A 113 12.98 -40.56 6.78
C ARG A 113 14.50 -40.59 6.55
N ASP A 114 15.11 -39.42 6.39
CA ASP A 114 16.50 -39.28 5.94
C ASP A 114 17.50 -39.40 7.11
N PHE A 115 17.12 -38.99 8.31
CA PHE A 115 17.98 -39.00 9.52
C PHE A 115 17.46 -39.88 10.67
N GLY A 116 16.21 -40.35 10.62
CA GLY A 116 15.62 -41.21 11.67
C GLY A 116 16.11 -42.65 11.69
N GLY A 117 17.14 -42.99 10.90
CA GLY A 117 17.89 -44.25 11.01
C GLY A 117 18.93 -44.24 12.14
N TYR A 118 19.24 -43.07 12.72
CA TYR A 118 19.98 -42.98 13.97
C TYR A 118 18.97 -42.87 15.11
N ASN A 119 19.03 -43.82 16.05
CA ASN A 119 18.32 -43.76 17.33
C ASN A 119 18.76 -42.50 18.13
N LEU A 120 18.27 -41.34 17.73
CA LEU A 120 17.98 -40.27 18.68
C LEU A 120 16.63 -40.64 19.25
N GLY A 121 16.62 -41.04 20.52
CA GLY A 121 15.41 -41.44 21.24
C GLY A 121 14.30 -40.38 21.17
N PRO A 122 13.11 -40.68 21.72
CA PRO A 122 11.99 -39.75 21.66
C PRO A 122 12.45 -38.36 22.13
N VAL A 123 12.18 -37.35 21.31
CA VAL A 123 12.31 -35.93 21.68
C VAL A 123 11.19 -35.54 22.65
N ASP A 124 11.02 -36.34 23.69
CA ASP A 124 10.36 -35.96 24.92
C ASP A 124 11.48 -35.38 25.81
N ALA A 125 11.39 -34.27 26.50
CA ALA A 125 10.28 -33.38 26.75
C ALA A 125 10.96 -32.13 27.31
N ASP A 126 11.12 -31.10 26.50
CA ASP A 126 11.20 -29.75 27.04
C ASP A 126 10.49 -28.76 26.11
N GLU A 127 9.19 -28.98 25.96
CA GLU A 127 8.25 -27.94 25.51
C GLU A 127 8.20 -26.75 26.50
N SER A 128 8.85 -26.86 27.67
CA SER A 128 8.93 -25.81 28.69
C SER A 128 10.01 -24.77 28.37
N ALA A 129 11.07 -25.11 27.62
CA ALA A 129 12.13 -24.20 27.23
C ALA A 129 11.72 -23.24 26.10
N TYR A 130 10.83 -23.66 25.20
CA TYR A 130 10.23 -22.76 24.19
C TYR A 130 9.04 -21.96 24.72
N ARG A 131 8.37 -22.44 25.79
CA ARG A 131 7.40 -21.64 26.56
C ARG A 131 8.06 -20.71 27.58
N ALA A 132 9.29 -20.98 28.01
CA ALA A 132 10.10 -20.15 28.90
C ALA A 132 11.14 -19.38 28.09
N GLY A 133 10.70 -18.51 27.17
CA GLY A 133 11.63 -17.85 26.27
C GLY A 133 11.13 -16.65 25.48
N PHE A 134 10.09 -15.95 25.92
CA PHE A 134 10.01 -14.49 25.85
C PHE A 134 8.83 -14.02 26.71
N THR A 135 9.09 -13.63 27.95
CA THR A 135 8.08 -12.89 28.72
C THR A 135 7.96 -11.48 28.11
N PRO A 136 6.75 -10.99 27.80
CA PRO A 136 6.53 -9.65 27.23
C PRO A 136 7.16 -8.48 28.00
N ASP A 137 7.57 -8.68 29.25
CA ASP A 137 8.22 -7.66 30.07
C ASP A 137 9.68 -7.34 29.68
N GLN A 138 10.33 -8.15 28.85
CA GLN A 138 11.72 -7.88 28.41
C GLN A 138 11.84 -6.97 27.18
N VAL A 139 10.74 -6.49 26.60
CA VAL A 139 10.73 -5.59 25.42
C VAL A 139 10.53 -4.11 25.77
N ARG A 140 10.49 -3.75 27.06
CA ARG A 140 10.34 -2.36 27.53
C ARG A 140 11.65 -1.71 28.01
N ALA A 141 12.79 -2.22 27.57
CA ALA A 141 14.10 -1.65 27.90
C ALA A 141 15.00 -1.41 26.67
N PHE A 142 14.39 -1.03 25.54
CA PHE A 142 15.04 -0.28 24.45
C PHE A 142 14.06 0.75 23.90
#